data_AF-A0A914QQI6-F1
#
_entry.id   AF-A0A914QQI6-F1
#
_cell.length_a   1.000
_cell.length_b   1.000
_cell.length_c   1.000
_cell.angle_alpha   90.00
_cell.angle_beta   90.00
_cell.angle_gamma   90.00
#
_symmetry.space_group_name_H-M   'P 1'
#
loop_
_entity.id
_entity.type
_entity.pdbx_description
1 polymer ?
#
loop_
_entity_poly.entity_id
_entity_poly.type
_entity_poly.pdbx_seq_one_letter_code
_entity_poly.pdbx_strand_id
1 'polypeptide(L)'
;MNTIRSLVSNQTDEWSNNLRRQEKELFELRRQQISDEYDLLKKLLLDAQKNQMDSLKTKLEVETRDLKQAQTRKSMEDTRQIENDRTIASRAEKERRVKETKERNLKLFVEERKRLAMK
;
A
#
# COMPACT_ATOMS: atom_id res chain seq x y z
N MET A 1 23.76 -73.57 -14.85
CA MET A 1 23.12 -72.84 -13.72
C MET A 1 23.74 -71.47 -13.42
N ASN A 2 25.02 -71.21 -13.69
CA ASN A 2 25.68 -69.93 -13.32
C ASN A 2 25.28 -68.71 -14.17
N THR A 3 24.82 -68.92 -15.41
CA THR A 3 24.45 -67.83 -16.34
C THR A 3 23.18 -67.08 -15.95
N ILE A 4 22.16 -67.79 -15.46
CA ILE A 4 20.89 -67.17 -15.01
C ILE A 4 21.13 -66.33 -13.75
N ARG A 5 21.93 -66.84 -12.80
CA ARG A 5 22.27 -66.11 -11.57
C ARG A 5 23.04 -64.82 -11.87
N SER A 6 23.98 -64.86 -12.81
CA SER A 6 24.73 -63.67 -13.27
C SER A 6 23.82 -62.64 -13.94
N LEU A 7 22.92 -63.09 -14.83
CA LEU A 7 21.95 -62.20 -15.49
C LEU A 7 21.04 -61.49 -14.49
N VAL A 8 20.47 -62.23 -13.53
CA VAL A 8 19.60 -61.66 -12.49
C VAL A 8 20.36 -60.66 -11.60
N SER A 9 21.61 -60.94 -11.27
CA SER A 9 22.46 -59.99 -10.53
C SER A 9 22.65 -58.70 -11.32
N ASN A 10 23.04 -58.78 -12.59
CA ASN A 10 23.27 -57.62 -13.44
C ASN A 10 21.99 -56.78 -13.61
N GLN A 11 20.85 -57.43 -13.84
CA GLN A 11 19.55 -56.74 -13.95
C GLN A 11 19.16 -56.05 -12.64
N THR A 12 19.45 -56.67 -11.50
CA THR A 12 19.20 -56.07 -10.18
C THR A 12 20.07 -54.84 -9.95
N ASP A 13 21.34 -54.89 -10.37
CA ASP A 13 22.28 -53.76 -10.25
C ASP A 13 21.89 -52.61 -11.17
N GLU A 14 21.54 -52.90 -12.44
CA GLU A 14 21.05 -51.92 -13.39
C GLU A 14 19.77 -51.23 -12.90
N TRP A 15 18.82 -52.01 -12.40
CA TRP A 15 17.58 -51.48 -11.82
C TRP A 15 17.87 -50.59 -10.61
N SER A 16 18.74 -51.05 -9.70
CA SER A 16 19.11 -50.29 -8.51
C SER A 16 19.83 -48.97 -8.86
N ASN A 17 20.69 -48.99 -9.88
CA ASN A 17 21.33 -47.79 -10.40
C ASN A 17 20.31 -46.82 -11.03
N ASN A 18 19.35 -47.35 -11.80
CA ASN A 18 18.30 -46.54 -12.39
C ASN A 18 17.44 -45.87 -11.33
N LEU A 19 17.02 -46.62 -10.31
CA LEU A 19 16.23 -46.11 -9.19
C LEU A 19 16.97 -44.98 -8.45
N ARG A 20 18.24 -45.17 -8.11
CA ARG A 20 19.05 -44.12 -7.47
C ARG A 20 19.17 -42.85 -8.32
N ARG A 21 19.29 -43.01 -9.65
CA ARG A 21 19.32 -41.86 -10.56
C ARG A 21 17.98 -41.13 -10.56
N GLN A 22 16.87 -41.86 -10.66
CA GLN A 22 15.52 -41.28 -10.63
C GLN A 22 15.26 -40.54 -9.31
N GLU A 23 15.66 -41.11 -8.18
CA GLU A 23 15.54 -40.46 -6.87
C GLU A 23 16.30 -39.13 -6.83
N LYS A 24 17.54 -39.12 -7.36
CA LYS A 24 18.33 -37.90 -7.47
C LYS A 24 17.68 -36.88 -8.39
N GLU A 25 17.25 -37.28 -9.59
CA GLU A 25 16.59 -36.39 -10.55
C GLU A 25 15.32 -35.76 -9.96
N LEU A 26 14.50 -36.55 -9.25
CA LEU A 26 13.30 -36.05 -8.58
C LEU A 26 13.63 -35.09 -7.44
N PHE A 27 14.67 -35.37 -6.66
CA PHE A 27 15.12 -34.46 -5.60
C PHE A 27 15.58 -33.12 -6.16
N GLU A 28 16.43 -33.14 -7.19
CA GLU A 28 16.95 -31.94 -7.85
C GLU A 28 15.81 -31.12 -8.47
N LEU A 29 14.85 -31.78 -9.14
CA LEU A 29 13.67 -31.13 -9.71
C LEU A 29 12.83 -30.44 -8.63
N ARG A 30 12.52 -31.13 -7.53
CA ARG A 30 11.74 -30.55 -6.43
C ARG A 30 12.48 -29.37 -5.79
N ARG A 31 13.79 -29.48 -5.62
CA ARG A 31 14.60 -28.37 -5.08
C ARG A 31 14.54 -27.15 -6.00
N GLN A 32 14.62 -27.35 -7.31
CA GLN A 32 14.50 -26.25 -8.28
C GLN A 32 13.10 -25.62 -8.24
N GLN A 33 12.04 -26.43 -8.23
CA GLN A 33 10.66 -25.96 -8.13
C GLN A 33 10.43 -25.09 -6.89
N ILE A 34 10.94 -25.51 -5.74
CA ILE A 34 10.85 -24.73 -4.50
C ILE A 34 11.56 -23.37 -4.64
N SER A 35 12.74 -23.35 -5.28
CA SER A 35 13.47 -22.10 -5.52
C SER A 35 12.69 -21.16 -6.45
N ASP A 36 12.17 -21.69 -7.56
CA ASP A 36 11.43 -20.92 -8.55
C ASP A 36 10.12 -20.36 -7.96
N GLU A 37 9.39 -21.18 -7.19
CA GLU A 37 8.18 -20.76 -6.48
C GLU A 37 8.47 -19.68 -5.45
N TYR A 38 9.56 -19.80 -4.70
CA TYR A 38 9.99 -18.78 -3.74
C TYR A 38 10.28 -17.44 -4.43
N ASP A 39 11.04 -17.45 -5.53
CA ASP A 39 11.39 -16.24 -6.26
C ASP A 39 10.15 -15.58 -6.89
N LEU A 40 9.23 -16.39 -7.41
CA LEU A 40 7.95 -15.91 -7.92
C LEU A 40 7.10 -15.26 -6.82
N LEU A 41 6.94 -15.93 -5.68
CA LEU A 41 6.18 -15.40 -4.55
C LEU A 41 6.78 -14.09 -4.03
N LYS A 42 8.11 -14.02 -3.95
CA LYS A 42 8.83 -12.80 -3.55
C LYS A 42 8.55 -11.65 -4.51
N LYS A 43 8.59 -11.89 -5.83
CA LYS A 43 8.26 -10.89 -6.83
C LYS A 43 6.82 -10.40 -6.69
N LEU A 44 5.86 -11.33 -6.59
CA LEU A 44 4.45 -10.99 -6.43
C LEU A 44 4.18 -10.18 -5.15
N LEU A 45 4.86 -10.52 -4.05
CA LEU A 45 4.75 -9.78 -2.81
C LEU A 45 5.26 -8.34 -2.95
N LEU A 46 6.43 -8.15 -3.57
CA LEU A 46 7.00 -6.81 -3.80
C LEU A 46 6.11 -5.96 -4.71
N ASP A 47 5.58 -6.55 -5.78
CA ASP A 47 4.65 -5.88 -6.68
C ASP A 47 3.34 -5.48 -5.96
N ALA A 48 2.80 -6.38 -5.12
CA ALA A 48 1.63 -6.09 -4.30
C ALA A 48 1.88 -4.95 -3.29
N GLN A 49 3.03 -4.98 -2.60
CA GLN A 49 3.43 -3.93 -1.67
C GLN A 49 3.60 -2.57 -2.36
N LYS A 50 4.20 -2.55 -3.55
CA LYS A 50 4.32 -1.34 -4.36
C LYS A 50 2.95 -0.78 -4.71
N ASN A 51 2.03 -1.62 -5.21
CA ASN A 51 0.67 -1.20 -5.55
C ASN A 51 -0.10 -0.68 -4.33
N GLN A 52 0.07 -1.30 -3.16
CA GLN A 52 -0.52 -0.82 -1.90
C GLN A 52 0.02 0.57 -1.51
N MET A 53 1.33 0.79 -1.66
CA MET A 53 1.95 2.07 -1.37
C MET A 53 1.48 3.18 -2.31
N ASP A 54 1.43 2.90 -3.61
CA ASP A 54 0.94 3.86 -4.62
C ASP A 54 -0.55 4.19 -4.40
N SER A 55 -1.37 3.20 -4.04
CA SER A 55 -2.76 3.42 -3.66
C SER A 55 -2.88 4.31 -2.41
N LEU A 56 -2.07 4.06 -1.38
CA LEU A 56 -2.07 4.86 -0.15
C LEU A 56 -1.65 6.30 -0.43
N LYS A 57 -0.61 6.50 -1.22
CA LYS A 57 -0.15 7.83 -1.66
C LYS A 57 -1.26 8.59 -2.38
N THR A 58 -1.94 7.93 -3.32
CA THR A 58 -3.05 8.52 -4.08
C THR A 58 -4.21 8.90 -3.15
N LYS A 59 -4.57 8.04 -2.19
CA LYS A 59 -5.59 8.34 -1.18
C LYS A 59 -5.21 9.56 -0.34
N LEU A 60 -3.96 9.65 0.12
CA LEU A 60 -3.47 10.78 0.91
C LEU A 60 -3.50 12.09 0.11
N GLU A 61 -3.14 12.06 -1.17
CA GLU A 61 -3.21 13.21 -2.07
C GLU A 61 -4.66 13.69 -2.24
N VAL A 62 -5.61 12.76 -2.43
CA VAL A 62 -7.04 13.07 -2.52
C VAL A 62 -7.57 13.63 -1.20
N GLU A 63 -7.32 12.97 -0.05
CA GLU A 63 -7.74 13.45 1.27
C GLU A 63 -7.19 14.86 1.55
N THR A 64 -5.93 15.12 1.21
CA THR A 64 -5.30 16.44 1.37
C THR A 64 -5.96 17.50 0.49
N ARG A 65 -6.26 17.16 -0.76
CA ARG A 65 -6.93 18.07 -1.69
C ARG A 65 -8.34 18.40 -1.21
N ASP A 66 -9.09 17.39 -0.80
CA ASP A 66 -10.47 17.55 -0.37
C ASP A 66 -10.55 18.34 0.95
N LEU A 67 -9.61 18.12 1.88
CA LEU A 67 -9.47 18.95 3.08
C LEU A 67 -9.22 20.42 2.72
N LYS A 68 -8.26 20.71 1.84
CA LYS A 68 -7.99 22.09 1.39
C LYS A 68 -9.22 22.73 0.75
N GLN A 69 -9.97 21.98 -0.06
CA GLN A 69 -11.20 22.47 -0.68
C GLN A 69 -12.27 22.79 0.37
N ALA A 70 -12.45 21.92 1.37
CA ALA A 70 -13.39 22.14 2.47
C ALA A 70 -13.01 23.37 3.30
N GLN A 71 -11.73 23.56 3.60
CA GLN A 71 -11.21 24.73 4.31
C GLN A 71 -11.50 26.04 3.56
N THR A 72 -11.25 26.07 2.24
CA THR A 72 -11.56 27.23 1.39
C THR A 72 -13.06 27.54 1.38
N ARG A 73 -13.92 26.52 1.18
CA ARG A 73 -15.38 26.69 1.20
C ARG A 73 -15.86 27.26 2.53
N LYS A 74 -15.39 26.69 3.65
CA LYS A 74 -15.73 27.18 5.00
C LYS A 74 -15.31 28.63 5.19
N SER A 75 -14.08 28.99 4.80
CA SER A 75 -13.61 30.37 4.94
C SER A 75 -14.42 31.37 4.12
N MET A 76 -14.89 30.99 2.93
CA MET A 76 -15.76 31.82 2.10
C MET A 76 -17.15 31.96 2.73
N GLU A 77 -17.72 30.86 3.21
CA GLU A 77 -19.03 30.84 3.85
C GLU A 77 -19.04 31.68 5.14
N ASP A 78 -18.04 31.51 6.01
CA ASP A 78 -17.88 32.30 7.24
C ASP A 78 -17.79 33.80 6.92
N THR A 79 -17.09 34.18 5.84
CA THR A 79 -17.00 35.59 5.41
C THR A 79 -18.36 36.10 4.93
N ARG A 80 -19.07 35.34 4.09
CA ARG A 80 -20.42 35.69 3.60
C ARG A 80 -21.43 35.83 4.75
N GLN A 81 -21.35 34.96 5.76
CA GLN A 81 -22.24 35.04 6.93
C GLN A 81 -22.04 36.35 7.69
N ILE A 82 -20.80 36.79 7.89
CA ILE A 82 -20.50 38.07 8.55
C ILE A 82 -20.97 39.26 7.69
N GLU A 83 -20.78 39.19 6.36
CA GLU A 83 -21.23 40.24 5.45
C GLU A 83 -22.76 40.41 5.46
N ASN A 84 -23.49 39.29 5.47
CA ASN A 84 -24.95 39.24 5.46
C ASN A 84 -25.59 39.46 6.84
N ASP A 85 -24.80 39.45 7.92
CA ASP A 85 -25.29 39.72 9.26
C ASP A 85 -25.78 41.18 9.38
N ARG A 86 -27.10 41.32 9.56
CA ARG A 86 -27.78 42.61 9.71
C ARG A 86 -27.68 43.17 11.13
N THR A 87 -27.24 42.38 12.10
CA THR A 87 -27.06 42.83 13.50
C THR A 87 -25.79 43.67 13.68
N ILE A 88 -24.86 43.63 12.72
CA ILE A 88 -23.64 44.43 12.72
C ILE A 88 -23.84 45.71 11.93
N ALA A 89 -24.05 46.83 12.62
CA ALA A 89 -24.38 48.10 11.99
C ALA A 89 -23.17 48.82 11.35
N SER A 90 -21.95 48.60 11.86
CA SER A 90 -20.76 49.33 11.41
C SER A 90 -19.88 48.48 10.49
N ARG A 91 -19.43 49.08 9.38
CA ARG A 91 -18.45 48.48 8.47
C ARG A 91 -17.14 48.13 9.16
N ALA A 92 -16.67 48.99 10.07
CA ALA A 92 -15.44 48.74 10.83
C ALA A 92 -15.56 47.50 11.73
N GLU A 93 -16.73 47.28 12.33
CA GLU A 93 -16.99 46.09 13.13
C GLU A 93 -17.10 44.83 12.27
N LYS A 94 -17.70 44.91 11.07
CA LYS A 94 -17.70 43.80 10.10
C LYS A 94 -16.28 43.41 9.70
N GLU A 95 -15.45 44.38 9.35
CA GLU A 95 -14.04 44.15 9.00
C GLU A 95 -13.25 43.53 10.16
N ARG A 96 -13.49 44.01 11.40
CA ARG A 96 -12.89 43.42 12.61
C ARG A 96 -13.28 41.95 12.78
N ARG A 97 -14.57 41.61 12.69
CA ARG A 97 -15.04 40.22 12.84
C ARG A 97 -14.55 39.29 11.73
N VAL A 98 -14.45 39.78 10.49
CA VAL A 98 -13.85 39.02 9.39
C VAL A 98 -12.39 38.70 9.71
N LYS A 99 -11.62 39.67 10.24
CA LYS A 99 -10.21 39.45 10.62
C LYS A 99 -10.09 38.42 11.74
N GLU A 100 -10.84 38.56 12.82
CA GLU A 100 -10.84 37.62 13.95
C GLU A 100 -11.23 36.20 13.50
N THR A 101 -12.24 36.09 12.63
CA THR A 101 -12.69 34.80 12.09
C THR A 101 -11.63 34.16 11.20
N LYS A 102 -10.93 34.93 10.36
CA LYS A 102 -9.82 34.43 9.54
C LYS A 102 -8.67 33.93 10.40
N GLU A 103 -8.30 34.64 11.47
CA GLU A 103 -7.25 34.21 12.41
C GLU A 103 -7.63 32.92 13.13
N ARG A 104 -8.88 32.80 13.58
CA ARG A 104 -9.42 31.57 14.19
C ARG A 104 -9.39 30.40 13.20
N ASN A 105 -9.86 30.62 11.97
CA ASN A 105 -9.88 29.59 10.94
C ASN A 105 -8.47 29.13 10.58
N LEU A 106 -7.49 30.03 10.50
CA LEU A 106 -6.11 29.66 10.24
C LEU A 106 -5.58 28.68 11.30
N LYS A 107 -5.80 28.95 12.58
CA LYS A 107 -5.38 28.05 13.67
C LYS A 107 -6.03 26.67 13.53
N LEU A 108 -7.34 26.64 13.31
CA LEU A 108 -8.09 25.39 13.14
C LEU A 108 -7.62 24.59 11.92
N PHE A 109 -7.39 25.26 10.79
CA PHE A 109 -6.93 24.63 9.55
C PHE A 109 -5.52 24.04 9.66
N VAL A 110 -4.64 24.69 10.43
CA VAL A 110 -3.30 24.15 10.71
C VAL A 110 -3.41 22.88 11.54
N GLU A 111 -4.23 22.86 12.59
CA GLU A 111 -4.41 21.67 13.43
C GLU A 111 -5.08 20.50 12.68
N GLU A 112 -6.07 20.77 11.82
CA GLU A 112 -6.66 19.75 10.95
C GLU A 112 -5.63 19.12 10.01
N ARG A 113 -4.74 19.94 9.42
CA ARG A 113 -3.68 19.45 8.53
C ARG A 113 -2.64 18.64 9.29
N LYS A 114 -2.26 19.06 10.51
CA LYS A 114 -1.37 18.29 11.38
C LYS A 114 -1.98 16.92 11.72
N ARG A 115 -3.26 16.90 12.10
CA ARG A 115 -3.97 15.67 12.41
C ARG A 115 -4.04 14.74 11.19
N LEU A 116 -4.28 15.28 9.99
CA LEU A 116 -4.29 14.49 8.76
C LEU A 116 -2.91 13.91 8.44
N ALA A 117 -1.83 14.67 8.66
CA ALA A 117 -0.46 14.20 8.43
C ALA A 117 0.01 13.13 9.44
N MET A 118 -0.62 13.05 10.62
CA MET A 118 -0.30 12.07 11.66
C MET A 118 -1.14 10.78 11.56
N LYS A 119 -2.13 10.75 10.67
CA LYS A 119 -3.05 9.62 10.45
C LYS A 119 -2.45 8.65 9.43
#